data_AF-A0A934ZZV9-F1
#
_entry.id   AF-A0A934ZZV9-F1
#
_cell.length_a   1.000
_cell.length_b   1.000
_cell.length_c   1.000
_cell.angle_alpha   90.00
_cell.angle_beta   90.00
_cell.angle_gamma   90.00
#
_symmetry.space_group_name_H-M   'P 1'
#
loop_
_entity.id
_entity.type
_entity.pdbx_description
1 polymer ?
#
loop_
_entity_poly.entity_id
_entity_poly.type
_entity_poly.pdbx_seq_one_letter_code
_entity_poly.pdbx_strand_id
1 'polypeptide(L)'
;MDQGAYAEFKRHRMMTQTPQRLTTRLGWTTPLLITEAGFGSQYEAAMEAASKLYEKLHAFNPDVAQYIVPNGFNRRVLAQFNLREAFAFCQLRSAANAHFSIRRVAQKIYEDISRVHPLLSKYMKLREETWQSVEENYFSKI
;
A
#
# COMPACT_ATOMS: atom_id res chain seq x y z
N MET A 1 2.64 -0.25 3.11
CA MET A 1 1.64 -0.48 2.04
C MET A 1 2.13 -1.65 1.23
N ASP A 2 1.24 -2.46 0.66
CA ASP A 2 1.67 -3.52 -0.26
C ASP A 2 2.17 -2.95 -1.59
N GLN A 3 2.86 -3.79 -2.36
CA GLN A 3 3.42 -3.44 -3.66
C GLN A 3 2.33 -3.11 -4.70
N GLY A 4 1.13 -3.66 -4.56
CA GLY A 4 -0.04 -3.29 -5.37
C GLY A 4 -0.46 -1.83 -5.15
N ALA A 5 -0.59 -1.40 -3.90
CA ALA A 5 -0.81 0.01 -3.57
C ALA A 5 0.31 0.91 -4.08
N TYR A 6 1.57 0.46 -3.98
CA TYR A 6 2.70 1.23 -4.51
C TYR A 6 2.61 1.44 -6.03
N ALA A 7 2.08 0.47 -6.79
CA ALA A 7 1.88 0.63 -8.23
C ALA A 7 0.91 1.78 -8.58
N GLU A 8 -0.03 2.10 -7.68
CA GLU A 8 -0.90 3.27 -7.77
C GLU A 8 -0.25 4.55 -7.23
N PHE A 9 0.48 4.43 -6.11
CA PHE A 9 1.19 5.53 -5.45
C PHE A 9 2.21 6.18 -6.40
N LYS A 10 3.04 5.36 -7.07
CA LYS A 10 4.12 5.83 -7.94
C LYS A 10 3.68 6.67 -9.13
N ARG A 11 2.39 6.67 -9.48
CA ARG A 11 1.84 7.46 -10.60
C ARG A 11 1.64 8.94 -10.27
N HIS A 12 1.75 9.33 -9.01
CA HIS A 12 1.72 10.74 -8.60
C HIS A 12 3.12 11.35 -8.75
N ARG A 13 3.38 11.91 -9.92
CA ARG A 13 4.75 12.26 -10.38
C ARG A 13 5.30 13.58 -9.84
N MET A 14 4.46 14.44 -9.26
CA MET A 14 4.89 15.74 -8.73
C MET A 14 5.50 15.65 -7.33
N MET A 15 5.41 14.48 -6.67
CA MET A 15 6.01 14.26 -5.36
C MET A 15 7.38 13.61 -5.46
N THR A 16 8.24 13.90 -4.47
CA THR A 16 9.49 13.19 -4.29
C THR A 16 9.21 11.84 -3.63
N GLN A 17 9.64 10.76 -4.26
CA GLN A 17 9.44 9.39 -3.77
C GLN A 17 10.77 8.65 -3.71
N THR A 18 11.12 8.15 -2.55
CA THR A 18 12.27 7.26 -2.33
C THR A 18 11.76 5.90 -1.88
N PRO A 19 11.47 5.00 -2.81
CA PRO A 19 11.00 3.66 -2.48
C PRO A 19 12.16 2.79 -2.01
N GLN A 20 11.98 2.05 -0.92
CA GLN A 20 12.92 0.99 -0.54
C GLN A 20 13.00 -0.05 -1.68
N ARG A 21 14.14 -0.73 -1.89
CA ARG A 21 14.20 -1.90 -2.77
C ARG A 21 13.10 -2.90 -2.38
N LEU A 22 12.43 -3.53 -3.36
CA LEU A 22 11.36 -4.48 -3.07
C LEU A 22 11.96 -5.77 -2.46
N THR A 23 11.40 -6.23 -1.35
CA THR A 23 11.88 -7.43 -0.64
C THR A 23 10.70 -8.21 -0.07
N THR A 24 10.93 -9.45 0.35
CA THR A 24 9.92 -10.25 1.07
C THR A 24 9.96 -10.07 2.60
N ARG A 25 10.90 -9.25 3.11
CA ARG A 25 11.24 -9.18 4.54
C ARG A 25 10.29 -8.32 5.40
N LEU A 26 9.35 -7.61 4.77
CA LEU A 26 8.34 -6.79 5.46
C LEU A 26 7.01 -7.52 5.65
N GLY A 27 6.99 -8.83 5.39
CA GLY A 27 5.76 -9.60 5.34
C GLY A 27 4.85 -9.17 4.19
N TRP A 28 3.63 -9.66 4.25
CA TRP A 28 2.62 -9.41 3.24
C TRP A 28 1.26 -9.21 3.85
N THR A 29 0.41 -8.62 3.05
CA THR A 29 -0.95 -8.31 3.37
C THR A 29 -1.87 -9.31 2.67
N THR A 30 -2.88 -9.82 3.38
CA THR A 30 -3.87 -10.77 2.84
C THR A 30 -5.20 -10.04 2.66
N PRO A 31 -5.68 -9.85 1.41
CA PRO A 31 -7.02 -9.34 1.15
C PRO A 31 -8.09 -10.24 1.76
N LEU A 32 -9.10 -9.64 2.39
CA LEU A 32 -10.21 -10.37 3.05
C LEU A 32 -10.89 -11.36 2.10
N LEU A 33 -11.11 -10.94 0.85
CA LEU A 33 -11.72 -11.78 -0.20
C LEU A 33 -10.97 -13.08 -0.46
N ILE A 34 -9.63 -13.13 -0.26
CA ILE A 34 -8.87 -14.37 -0.40
C ILE A 34 -9.24 -15.35 0.71
N THR A 35 -9.39 -14.84 1.93
CA THR A 35 -9.79 -15.63 3.10
C THR A 35 -11.25 -16.08 2.97
N GLU A 36 -12.17 -15.18 2.61
CA GLU A 36 -13.59 -15.48 2.42
C GLU A 36 -13.84 -16.49 1.30
N ALA A 37 -13.02 -16.47 0.25
CA ALA A 37 -13.07 -17.45 -0.82
C ALA A 37 -12.45 -18.82 -0.45
N GLY A 38 -11.93 -18.98 0.77
CA GLY A 38 -11.32 -20.23 1.25
C GLY A 38 -9.91 -20.50 0.73
N PHE A 39 -9.23 -19.49 0.17
CA PHE A 39 -7.87 -19.62 -0.38
C PHE A 39 -6.76 -19.12 0.55
N GLY A 40 -7.07 -18.83 1.82
CA GLY A 40 -6.11 -18.29 2.79
C GLY A 40 -4.83 -19.11 2.89
N SER A 41 -4.94 -20.42 3.12
CA SER A 41 -3.77 -21.30 3.28
C SER A 41 -2.94 -21.43 2.00
N GLN A 42 -3.58 -21.50 0.83
CA GLN A 42 -2.86 -21.55 -0.46
C GLN A 42 -2.12 -20.24 -0.73
N TYR A 43 -2.74 -19.11 -0.38
CA TYR A 43 -2.12 -17.79 -0.49
C TYR A 43 -0.89 -17.69 0.41
N GLU A 44 -1.01 -18.05 1.70
CA GLU A 44 0.12 -18.04 2.62
C GLU A 44 1.26 -18.95 2.17
N ALA A 45 0.94 -20.17 1.72
CA ALA A 45 1.95 -21.09 1.18
C ALA A 45 2.69 -20.51 -0.04
N ALA A 46 1.99 -19.82 -0.94
CA ALA A 46 2.60 -19.15 -2.08
C ALA A 46 3.52 -18.00 -1.67
N MET A 47 3.10 -17.17 -0.70
CA MET A 47 3.89 -16.06 -0.18
C MET A 47 5.14 -16.55 0.58
N GLU A 48 5.03 -17.65 1.34
CA GLU A 48 6.17 -18.29 1.98
C GLU A 48 7.17 -18.87 0.97
N ALA A 49 6.66 -19.55 -0.06
CA ALA A 49 7.51 -20.09 -1.13
C ALA A 49 8.28 -18.97 -1.84
N ALA A 50 7.60 -17.86 -2.16
CA ALA A 50 8.23 -16.67 -2.72
C ALA A 50 9.29 -16.07 -1.79
N SER A 51 9.03 -16.02 -0.47
CA SER A 51 10.00 -15.55 0.53
C SER A 51 11.27 -16.39 0.56
N LYS A 52 11.13 -17.73 0.54
CA LYS A 52 12.28 -18.66 0.53
C LYS A 52 13.10 -18.54 -0.75
N LEU A 53 12.43 -18.44 -1.91
CA LEU A 53 13.11 -18.29 -3.19
C LEU A 53 13.78 -16.92 -3.33
N TYR A 54 13.14 -15.86 -2.82
CA TYR A 54 13.71 -14.51 -2.79
C TYR A 54 15.08 -14.50 -2.09
N GLU A 55 15.23 -15.12 -0.90
CA GLU A 55 16.51 -15.09 -0.18
C GLU A 55 17.64 -15.82 -0.95
N LYS A 56 17.32 -16.92 -1.65
CA LYS A 56 18.28 -17.61 -2.53
C LYS A 56 18.73 -16.72 -3.68
N LEU A 57 17.78 -16.05 -4.35
CA LEU A 57 18.08 -15.13 -5.45
C LEU A 57 18.80 -13.88 -4.96
N HIS A 58 18.47 -13.39 -3.77
CA HIS A 58 19.07 -12.18 -3.20
C HIS A 58 20.56 -12.37 -2.91
N ALA A 59 20.97 -13.57 -2.46
CA ALA A 59 22.37 -13.93 -2.29
C ALA A 59 23.16 -13.91 -3.62
N PHE A 60 22.50 -14.20 -4.73
CA PHE A 60 23.10 -14.13 -6.07
C PHE A 60 23.09 -12.70 -6.62
N ASN A 61 21.92 -12.06 -6.70
CA ASN A 61 21.73 -10.70 -7.18
C ASN A 61 20.45 -10.08 -6.58
N PRO A 62 20.58 -9.04 -5.73
CA PRO A 62 19.45 -8.37 -5.12
C PRO A 62 18.44 -7.75 -6.10
N ASP A 63 18.88 -7.33 -7.29
CA ASP A 63 17.99 -6.73 -8.29
C ASP A 63 17.18 -7.79 -9.03
N VAL A 64 17.77 -8.94 -9.34
CA VAL A 64 17.06 -10.11 -9.90
C VAL A 64 16.04 -10.65 -8.91
N ALA A 65 16.39 -10.70 -7.62
CA ALA A 65 15.48 -11.19 -6.58
C ALA A 65 14.14 -10.44 -6.52
N GLN A 66 14.09 -9.16 -6.91
CA GLN A 66 12.85 -8.39 -6.91
C GLN A 66 11.77 -8.96 -7.85
N TYR A 67 12.17 -9.68 -8.90
CA TYR A 67 11.25 -10.21 -9.92
C TYR A 67 10.32 -11.31 -9.41
N ILE A 68 10.71 -12.00 -8.34
CA ILE A 68 9.89 -13.08 -7.79
C ILE A 68 8.90 -12.59 -6.73
N VAL A 69 8.98 -11.32 -6.30
CA VAL A 69 8.20 -10.81 -5.16
C VAL A 69 6.75 -10.51 -5.59
N PRO A 70 5.74 -11.23 -5.05
CA PRO A 70 4.34 -10.97 -5.32
C PRO A 70 3.88 -9.57 -4.85
N ASN A 71 2.84 -9.05 -5.49
CA ASN A 71 2.30 -7.71 -5.17
C ASN A 71 1.73 -7.56 -3.76
N GLY A 72 1.43 -8.67 -3.06
CA GLY A 72 0.95 -8.64 -1.67
C GLY A 72 2.03 -8.29 -0.65
N PHE A 73 3.31 -8.34 -1.01
CA PHE A 73 4.39 -7.98 -0.09
C PHE A 73 4.43 -6.49 0.21
N ASN A 74 4.71 -6.19 1.47
CA ASN A 74 4.81 -4.83 1.97
C ASN A 74 6.09 -4.13 1.49
N ARG A 75 5.97 -2.83 1.22
CA ARG A 75 7.07 -1.95 0.84
C ARG A 75 7.01 -0.64 1.63
N ARG A 76 8.18 -0.16 2.03
CA ARG A 76 8.35 1.20 2.58
C ARG A 76 8.68 2.18 1.47
N VAL A 77 8.07 3.34 1.55
CA VAL A 77 8.33 4.46 0.64
C VAL A 77 8.42 5.71 1.50
N LEU A 78 9.54 6.41 1.41
CA LEU A 78 9.64 7.77 1.93
C LEU A 78 9.11 8.70 0.85
N ALA A 79 8.15 9.55 1.20
CA ALA A 79 7.54 10.49 0.27
C ALA A 79 7.52 11.90 0.86
N GLN A 80 7.76 12.87 0.00
CA GLN A 80 7.63 14.29 0.31
C GLN A 80 6.79 14.95 -0.78
N PHE A 81 5.78 15.69 -0.34
CA PHE A 81 4.86 16.41 -1.21
C PHE A 81 4.34 17.66 -0.51
N ASN A 82 4.00 18.68 -1.29
CA ASN A 82 3.31 19.87 -0.78
C ASN A 82 1.81 19.60 -0.59
N LEU A 83 1.10 20.58 -0.04
CA LEU A 83 -0.33 20.45 0.22
C LEU A 83 -1.16 20.25 -1.06
N ARG A 84 -0.80 20.91 -2.17
CA ARG A 84 -1.53 20.76 -3.45
C ARG A 84 -1.44 19.33 -3.97
N GLU A 85 -0.27 18.71 -3.87
CA GLU A 85 -0.06 17.30 -4.19
C GLU A 85 -0.82 16.38 -3.25
N ALA A 86 -0.84 16.68 -1.94
CA ALA A 86 -1.65 15.94 -0.98
C ALA A 86 -3.14 15.98 -1.32
N PHE A 87 -3.66 17.15 -1.70
CA PHE A 87 -5.04 17.34 -2.15
C PHE A 87 -5.38 16.45 -3.34
N ALA A 88 -4.52 16.45 -4.37
CA ALA A 88 -4.71 15.63 -5.55
C ALA A 88 -4.60 14.13 -5.21
N PHE A 89 -3.60 13.75 -4.41
CA PHE A 89 -3.38 12.37 -3.99
C PHE A 89 -4.57 11.82 -3.22
N CYS A 90 -4.97 12.48 -2.12
CA CYS A 90 -6.03 12.00 -1.26
C CYS A 90 -7.36 11.88 -2.01
N GLN A 91 -7.77 12.90 -2.77
CA GLN A 91 -9.05 12.85 -3.50
C GLN A 91 -9.08 11.73 -4.55
N LEU A 92 -8.01 11.56 -5.33
CA LEU A 92 -7.96 10.52 -6.37
C LEU A 92 -7.80 9.11 -5.79
N ARG A 93 -7.07 8.99 -4.67
CA ARG A 93 -6.72 7.69 -4.09
C ARG A 93 -7.63 7.24 -2.97
N SER A 94 -8.55 8.08 -2.49
CA SER A 94 -9.68 7.68 -1.64
C SER A 94 -10.98 7.43 -2.42
N ALA A 95 -10.97 7.63 -3.74
CA ALA A 95 -12.16 7.42 -4.58
C ALA A 95 -12.59 5.94 -4.59
N ALA A 96 -13.89 5.66 -4.71
CA ALA A 96 -14.43 4.31 -4.60
C ALA A 96 -13.87 3.30 -5.64
N ASN A 97 -13.40 3.80 -6.78
CA ASN A 97 -12.77 3.00 -7.84
C ASN A 97 -11.26 2.79 -7.66
N ALA A 98 -10.65 3.37 -6.63
CA ALA A 98 -9.25 3.13 -6.29
C ALA A 98 -9.10 1.81 -5.52
N HIS A 99 -7.94 1.14 -5.69
CA HIS A 99 -7.67 -0.10 -4.97
C HIS A 99 -7.73 0.13 -3.45
N PHE A 100 -8.40 -0.75 -2.71
CA PHE A 100 -8.62 -0.60 -1.27
C PHE A 100 -7.34 -0.35 -0.47
N SER A 101 -6.23 -0.97 -0.87
CA SER A 101 -4.94 -0.75 -0.21
C SER A 101 -4.37 0.66 -0.37
N ILE A 102 -4.55 1.31 -1.52
CA ILE A 102 -4.14 2.72 -1.66
C ILE A 102 -5.15 3.67 -1.00
N ARG A 103 -6.44 3.31 -0.94
CA ARG A 103 -7.46 4.06 -0.18
C ARG A 103 -7.10 4.16 1.29
N ARG A 104 -6.70 3.06 1.91
CA ARG A 104 -6.21 3.03 3.30
C ARG A 104 -5.08 4.04 3.54
N VAL A 105 -4.09 4.09 2.65
CA VAL A 105 -2.96 5.04 2.74
C VAL A 105 -3.42 6.48 2.57
N ALA A 106 -4.29 6.75 1.59
CA ALA A 106 -4.85 8.07 1.32
C ALA A 106 -5.65 8.62 2.50
N GLN A 107 -6.47 7.78 3.12
CA GLN A 107 -7.25 8.14 4.30
C GLN A 107 -6.36 8.44 5.51
N LYS A 108 -5.31 7.64 5.73
CA LYS A 108 -4.34 7.89 6.81
C LYS A 108 -3.57 9.20 6.63
N ILE A 109 -3.12 9.50 5.40
CA ILE A 109 -2.48 10.77 5.08
C ILE A 109 -3.44 11.94 5.33
N TYR A 110 -4.70 11.82 4.91
CA TYR A 110 -5.70 12.86 5.16
C TYR A 110 -5.95 13.10 6.65
N GLU A 111 -6.02 12.03 7.45
CA GLU A 111 -6.17 12.15 8.91
C GLU A 111 -4.95 12.87 9.54
N ASP A 112 -3.73 12.49 9.16
CA ASP A 112 -2.51 13.13 9.66
C ASP A 112 -2.45 14.61 9.28
N ILE A 113 -2.82 14.96 8.04
CA ILE A 113 -2.91 16.36 7.60
C ILE A 113 -4.01 17.11 8.36
N SER A 114 -5.16 16.48 8.58
CA SER A 114 -6.29 17.11 9.29
C SER A 114 -5.97 17.39 10.75
N ARG A 115 -5.16 16.53 11.39
CA ARG A 115 -4.68 16.73 12.75
C ARG A 115 -3.78 17.97 12.87
N VAL A 116 -2.94 18.25 11.86
CA VAL A 116 -1.95 19.35 11.90
C VAL A 116 -2.50 20.64 11.26
N HIS A 117 -3.31 20.53 10.21
CA HIS A 117 -3.79 21.65 9.39
C HIS A 117 -5.33 21.57 9.14
N PRO A 118 -6.17 21.58 10.19
CA PRO A 118 -7.61 21.37 10.07
C PRO A 118 -8.32 22.41 9.19
N LEU A 119 -7.86 23.68 9.20
CA LEU A 119 -8.44 24.75 8.40
C LEU A 119 -8.21 24.58 6.89
N LEU A 120 -7.15 23.86 6.52
CA LEU A 120 -6.82 23.57 5.13
C LEU A 120 -7.44 22.25 4.69
N SER A 121 -7.38 21.22 5.53
CA SER A 121 -7.89 19.89 5.17
C SER A 121 -9.39 19.84 4.97
N LYS A 122 -10.18 20.74 5.58
CA LYS A 122 -11.64 20.84 5.37
C LYS A 122 -12.06 21.03 3.91
N TYR A 123 -11.16 21.47 3.04
CA TYR A 123 -11.42 21.62 1.60
C TYR A 123 -11.09 20.36 0.78
N MET A 124 -10.46 19.35 1.40
CA MET A 124 -10.22 18.05 0.77
C MET A 124 -11.51 17.23 0.83
N LYS A 125 -12.07 16.89 -0.34
CA LYS A 125 -13.30 16.10 -0.45
C LYS A 125 -12.99 14.62 -0.61
N LEU A 126 -13.08 13.87 0.48
CA LEU A 126 -12.86 12.43 0.48
C LEU A 126 -14.19 11.68 0.63
N ARG A 127 -14.16 10.38 0.34
CA ARG A 127 -15.26 9.47 0.67
C ARG A 127 -15.41 9.40 2.20
N GLU A 128 -16.65 9.26 2.66
CA GLU A 128 -16.97 8.95 4.06
C GLU A 128 -16.56 7.51 4.40
N GLU A 129 -15.27 7.32 4.64
CA GLU A 129 -14.69 6.09 5.22
C GLU A 129 -13.40 6.47 5.96
N THR A 130 -13.06 5.72 7.01
CA THR A 130 -11.78 5.88 7.73
C THR A 130 -10.77 4.85 7.25
N TRP A 131 -9.47 5.08 7.46
CA TRP A 131 -8.48 4.06 7.07
C TRP A 131 -8.66 2.77 7.87
N GLN A 132 -9.12 2.85 9.14
CA GLN A 132 -9.47 1.72 9.98
C GLN A 132 -10.62 0.92 9.38
N SER A 133 -11.68 1.60 8.93
CA SER A 133 -12.80 0.92 8.26
C SER A 133 -12.35 0.23 6.97
N VAL A 134 -11.38 0.79 6.25
CA VAL A 134 -10.81 0.13 5.07
C VAL A 134 -9.96 -1.08 5.47
N GLU A 135 -9.25 -1.03 6.60
CA GLU A 135 -8.54 -2.18 7.15
C GLU A 135 -9.50 -3.33 7.47
N GLU A 136 -10.52 -3.05 8.29
CA GLU A 136 -11.50 -4.01 8.77
C GLU A 136 -12.28 -4.67 7.62
N ASN A 137 -12.68 -3.88 6.60
CA ASN A 137 -13.56 -4.36 5.53
C ASN A 137 -12.83 -5.06 4.38
N TYR A 138 -11.50 -4.94 4.26
CA TYR A 138 -10.79 -5.42 3.07
C TYR A 138 -9.55 -6.27 3.37
N PHE A 139 -9.14 -6.42 4.62
CA PHE A 139 -7.94 -7.17 4.99
C PHE A 139 -8.22 -8.17 6.08
N SER A 140 -7.71 -9.39 5.92
CA SER A 140 -7.65 -10.38 7.00
C SER A 140 -6.33 -10.33 7.77
N LYS A 141 -5.27 -9.82 7.13
CA LYS A 141 -3.93 -9.63 7.71
C LYS A 141 -3.21 -8.49 7.00
N ILE A 142 -2.48 -7.64 7.72
CA ILE A 142 -1.76 -6.47 7.17
C ILE A 142 -0.25 -6.60 7.35
#